data_AF-A0A7R9BTT6-F1
#
_entry.id   AF-A0A7R9BTT6-F1
#
_cell.length_a   1.000
_cell.length_b   1.000
_cell.length_c   1.000
_cell.angle_alpha   90.00
_cell.angle_beta   90.00
_cell.angle_gamma   90.00
#
_symmetry.space_group_name_H-M   'P 1'
#
loop_
_entity.id
_entity.type
_entity.pdbx_description
1 polymer ?
#
loop_
_entity_poly.entity_id
_entity_poly.type
_entity_poly.pdbx_seq_one_letter_code
_entity_poly.pdbx_strand_id
1 'polypeptide(L)'
;MSKKEAGVSYVDCSNRDEPLRKNELCEIDISQFGSNCSKAQKFGYSMGKPCIFIKLNKIYGWVPPVFETVDELPEDMPGYLRDEIKSQYSDGQNKITKKMVWLSCQGENAADKENIGELSITPYPGIPAAYFPFMRQPGYTSPMVAIHFKRPEPAVLINIECKAWFKGVVHNRRDRVGSVHFELLVD
;
A
#
# COMPACT_ATOMS: atom_id res chain seq x y z
N MET A 1 -3.42 -7.05 -18.73
CA MET A 1 -2.88 -8.43 -18.73
C MET A 1 -1.37 -8.32 -18.87
N SER A 2 -0.60 -8.64 -17.83
CA SER A 2 0.87 -8.74 -17.95
C SER A 2 1.19 -9.88 -18.91
N LYS A 3 2.04 -9.62 -19.92
CA LYS A 3 2.59 -10.68 -20.76
C LYS A 3 3.44 -11.58 -19.84
N LYS A 4 3.12 -12.88 -19.79
CA LYS A 4 3.89 -13.85 -19.01
C LYS A 4 5.21 -14.13 -19.73
N GLU A 5 6.31 -14.07 -18.99
CA GLU A 5 7.63 -14.36 -19.51
C GLU A 5 7.87 -15.87 -19.59
N ALA A 6 8.46 -16.36 -20.68
CA ALA A 6 8.74 -17.77 -20.86
C ALA A 6 9.82 -18.25 -19.87
N GLY A 7 9.58 -19.38 -19.19
CA GLY A 7 10.52 -19.93 -18.20
C GLY A 7 10.49 -19.24 -16.83
N VAL A 8 9.54 -18.34 -16.60
CA VAL A 8 9.33 -17.65 -15.31
C VAL A 8 8.07 -18.21 -14.63
N SER A 9 8.19 -18.51 -13.34
CA SER A 9 7.05 -18.91 -12.51
C SER A 9 6.48 -17.69 -11.78
N TYR A 10 5.18 -17.46 -11.93
CA TYR A 10 4.47 -16.42 -11.20
C TYR A 10 3.87 -17.04 -9.93
N VAL A 11 4.18 -16.46 -8.77
CA VAL A 11 3.85 -17.00 -7.45
C VAL A 11 3.16 -15.95 -6.59
N ASP A 12 2.31 -16.39 -5.66
CA ASP A 12 1.73 -15.49 -4.66
C ASP A 12 2.76 -15.11 -3.59
N CYS A 13 2.98 -13.81 -3.41
CA CYS A 13 3.91 -13.24 -2.44
C CYS A 13 3.23 -12.61 -1.23
N SER A 14 1.91 -12.76 -1.13
CA SER A 14 1.08 -12.05 -0.15
C SER A 14 1.36 -12.42 1.30
N ASN A 15 1.68 -13.69 1.56
CA ASN A 15 1.93 -14.26 2.89
C ASN A 15 3.25 -15.05 2.93
N ARG A 16 4.22 -14.64 2.11
CA ARG A 16 5.47 -15.38 1.94
C ARG A 16 6.58 -14.80 2.80
N ASP A 17 7.15 -15.64 3.66
CA ASP A 17 8.32 -15.29 4.48
C ASP A 17 9.65 -15.71 3.84
N GLU A 18 9.60 -16.71 2.95
CA GLU A 18 10.78 -17.21 2.26
C GLU A 18 11.17 -16.34 1.05
N PRO A 19 12.47 -16.13 0.80
CA PRO A 19 12.94 -15.48 -0.42
C PRO A 19 12.41 -16.15 -1.69
N LEU A 20 12.24 -15.36 -2.76
CA LEU A 20 11.92 -15.88 -4.08
C LEU A 20 13.05 -16.78 -4.59
N ARG A 21 12.68 -17.91 -5.20
CA ARG A 21 13.64 -18.78 -5.88
C ARG A 21 14.08 -18.16 -7.20
N LYS A 22 15.16 -18.69 -7.78
CA LYS A 22 15.62 -18.28 -9.11
C LYS A 22 14.48 -18.51 -10.12
N ASN A 23 14.17 -17.49 -10.92
CA ASN A 23 13.09 -17.44 -11.93
C ASN A 23 11.65 -17.41 -11.37
N GLU A 24 11.46 -17.09 -10.08
CA GLU A 24 10.14 -16.74 -9.54
C GLU A 24 9.90 -15.23 -9.58
N LEU A 25 8.67 -14.83 -9.92
CA LEU A 25 8.18 -13.46 -9.79
C LEU A 25 6.87 -13.43 -9.02
N CYS A 26 6.67 -12.39 -8.23
CA CYS A 26 5.39 -12.17 -7.60
C CYS A 26 4.30 -11.85 -8.62
N GLU A 27 3.23 -12.62 -8.59
CA GLU A 27 1.98 -12.29 -9.27
C GLU A 27 1.20 -11.27 -8.45
N ILE A 28 0.49 -10.38 -9.14
CA ILE A 28 -0.48 -9.47 -8.51
C ILE A 28 -1.86 -9.94 -8.91
N ASP A 29 -2.60 -10.44 -7.93
CA ASP A 29 -4.00 -10.80 -8.12
C ASP A 29 -4.88 -9.55 -7.99
N ILE A 30 -5.33 -9.04 -9.13
CA ILE A 30 -6.18 -7.84 -9.22
C ILE A 30 -7.53 -8.06 -8.51
N SER A 31 -7.98 -9.30 -8.36
CA SER A 31 -9.26 -9.60 -7.70
C SER A 31 -9.24 -9.24 -6.21
N GLN A 32 -8.06 -9.17 -5.60
CA GLN A 32 -7.90 -8.85 -4.17
C GLN A 32 -8.08 -7.36 -3.85
N PHE A 33 -8.14 -6.47 -4.85
CA PHE A 33 -8.40 -5.04 -4.63
C PHE A 33 -9.86 -4.73 -4.24
N GLY A 34 -10.72 -5.74 -4.18
CA GLY A 34 -12.12 -5.61 -3.81
C GLY A 34 -13.02 -5.31 -5.02
N SER A 35 -14.29 -5.69 -4.89
CA SER A 35 -15.27 -5.62 -5.99
C SER A 35 -15.47 -4.20 -6.54
N ASN A 36 -15.41 -3.19 -5.67
CA ASN A 36 -15.57 -1.77 -6.03
C ASN A 36 -14.38 -1.22 -6.83
N CYS A 37 -13.16 -1.74 -6.62
CA CYS A 37 -11.96 -1.32 -7.34
C CYS A 37 -11.70 -2.10 -8.62
N SER A 38 -12.76 -2.69 -9.20
CA SER A 38 -12.67 -3.47 -10.43
C SER A 38 -12.98 -2.62 -11.66
N LYS A 39 -12.48 -3.05 -12.83
CA LYS A 39 -12.83 -2.45 -14.13
C LYS A 39 -14.34 -2.47 -14.39
N ALA A 40 -15.03 -3.52 -13.95
CA ALA A 40 -16.48 -3.67 -14.11
C ALA A 40 -17.25 -2.58 -13.35
N GLN A 41 -16.80 -2.22 -12.14
CA GLN A 41 -17.36 -1.13 -11.34
C GLN A 41 -16.78 0.24 -11.68
N LYS A 42 -16.06 0.37 -12.81
CA LYS A 42 -15.34 1.59 -13.22
C LYS A 42 -14.49 2.17 -12.10
N PHE A 43 -13.89 1.29 -11.28
CA PHE A 43 -13.07 1.65 -10.12
C PHE A 43 -13.80 2.57 -9.13
N GLY A 44 -15.13 2.48 -9.02
CA GLY A 44 -15.95 3.25 -8.10
C GLY A 44 -16.18 4.73 -8.49
N TYR A 45 -15.55 5.21 -9.56
CA TYR A 45 -15.68 6.60 -10.01
C TYR A 45 -17.12 6.98 -10.36
N SER A 46 -17.88 6.09 -10.99
CA SER A 46 -19.28 6.38 -11.36
C SER A 46 -20.24 6.44 -10.17
N MET A 47 -19.79 6.06 -8.97
CA MET A 47 -20.59 6.07 -7.74
C MET A 47 -20.14 7.19 -6.78
N GLY A 48 -19.21 8.05 -7.19
CA GLY A 48 -18.59 9.04 -6.30
C GLY A 48 -17.70 8.41 -5.21
N LYS A 49 -17.25 7.16 -5.41
CA LYS A 49 -16.46 6.39 -4.44
C LYS A 49 -15.20 5.84 -5.09
N PRO A 50 -14.27 6.71 -5.54
CA PRO A 50 -13.17 6.30 -6.39
C PRO A 50 -12.20 5.37 -5.67
N CYS A 51 -11.55 4.50 -6.45
CA CYS A 51 -10.39 3.73 -6.03
C CYS A 51 -9.12 4.31 -6.67
N ILE A 52 -8.15 4.67 -5.83
CA ILE A 52 -6.83 5.18 -6.24
C ILE A 52 -5.78 4.13 -5.92
N PHE A 53 -4.94 3.79 -6.90
CA PHE A 53 -3.90 2.79 -6.73
C PHE A 53 -2.56 3.44 -6.38
N ILE A 54 -1.97 3.04 -5.26
CA ILE A 54 -0.63 3.47 -4.85
C ILE A 54 0.36 2.37 -5.12
N LYS A 55 1.46 2.72 -5.81
CA LYS A 55 2.62 1.86 -6.04
C LYS A 55 3.87 2.53 -5.49
N LEU A 56 4.87 1.73 -5.14
CA LEU A 56 6.18 2.24 -4.74
C LEU A 56 7.11 2.40 -5.95
N ASN A 57 8.05 3.34 -5.83
CA ASN A 57 9.09 3.55 -6.85
C ASN A 57 10.00 2.33 -6.95
N LYS A 58 10.43 2.00 -8.17
CA LYS A 58 11.35 0.88 -8.43
C LYS A 58 12.78 1.31 -8.13
N ILE A 59 13.28 0.98 -6.95
CA ILE A 59 14.69 1.18 -6.57
C ILE A 59 15.43 -0.14 -6.78
N TYR A 60 16.46 -0.13 -7.64
CA TYR A 60 17.23 -1.33 -7.96
C TYR A 60 17.93 -1.88 -6.71
N GLY A 61 17.78 -3.17 -6.43
CA GLY A 61 18.43 -3.85 -5.32
C GLY A 61 17.93 -3.44 -3.93
N TRP A 62 16.95 -2.55 -3.82
CA TRP A 62 16.45 -2.11 -2.52
C TRP A 62 15.59 -3.19 -1.87
N VAL A 63 15.99 -3.57 -0.67
CA VAL A 63 15.22 -4.45 0.23
C VAL A 63 14.68 -3.57 1.35
N PRO A 64 13.35 -3.50 1.54
CA PRO A 64 12.77 -2.67 2.59
C PRO A 64 13.17 -3.21 3.97
N PRO A 65 13.75 -2.37 4.85
CA PRO A 65 13.92 -2.73 6.25
C PRO A 65 12.54 -2.74 6.93
N VAL A 66 12.08 -3.89 7.39
CA VAL A 66 10.74 -4.04 7.99
C VAL A 66 10.77 -3.83 9.50
N PHE A 67 9.59 -3.62 10.09
CA PHE A 67 9.42 -3.69 11.54
C PHE A 67 9.28 -5.15 11.97
N GLU A 68 10.08 -5.56 12.97
CA GLU A 68 10.06 -6.92 13.52
C GLU A 68 9.28 -6.98 14.83
N THR A 69 9.18 -5.87 15.57
CA THR A 69 8.39 -5.77 16.80
C THR A 69 7.49 -4.55 16.82
N VAL A 70 6.43 -4.60 17.64
CA VAL A 70 5.47 -3.50 17.78
C VAL A 70 6.12 -2.25 18.38
N ASP A 71 7.14 -2.42 19.23
CA ASP A 71 7.87 -1.30 19.83
C ASP A 71 8.71 -0.51 18.80
N GLU A 72 8.98 -1.08 17.62
CA GLU A 72 9.67 -0.37 16.54
C GLU A 72 8.74 0.56 15.75
N LEU A 73 7.42 0.47 15.95
CA LEU A 73 6.45 1.31 15.25
C LEU A 73 6.59 2.76 15.72
N PRO A 74 6.80 3.73 14.82
CA PRO A 74 7.10 5.09 15.22
C PRO A 74 5.87 5.82 15.79
N GLU A 75 6.11 6.80 16.65
CA GLU A 75 5.07 7.57 17.34
C GLU A 75 4.21 8.41 16.40
N ASP A 76 4.73 8.80 15.23
CA ASP A 76 4.03 9.57 14.21
C ASP A 76 3.25 8.70 13.21
N MET A 77 3.39 7.36 13.27
CA MET A 77 2.50 6.45 12.54
C MET A 77 1.06 6.64 13.03
N PRO A 78 0.05 6.71 12.14
CA PRO A 78 -1.33 6.88 12.57
C PRO A 78 -1.78 5.76 13.52
N GLY A 79 -2.51 6.14 14.58
CA GLY A 79 -2.99 5.22 15.61
C GLY A 79 -3.74 4.02 15.03
N TYR A 80 -4.65 4.27 14.08
CA TYR A 80 -5.41 3.20 13.42
C TYR A 80 -4.51 2.15 12.76
N LEU A 81 -3.39 2.57 12.14
CA LEU A 81 -2.49 1.64 11.47
C LEU A 81 -1.67 0.85 12.49
N ARG A 82 -1.21 1.50 13.57
CA ARG A 82 -0.53 0.80 14.67
C ARG A 82 -1.45 -0.23 15.32
N ASP A 83 -2.72 0.11 15.54
CA ASP A 83 -3.70 -0.76 16.16
C ASP A 83 -4.05 -1.94 15.24
N GLU A 84 -4.16 -1.70 13.93
CA GLU A 84 -4.30 -2.76 12.91
C GLU A 84 -3.09 -3.71 12.92
N ILE A 85 -1.86 -3.19 12.93
CA ILE A 85 -0.63 -4.00 12.99
C ILE A 85 -0.60 -4.84 14.27
N LYS A 86 -0.90 -4.23 15.41
CA LYS A 86 -0.95 -4.91 16.72
C LYS A 86 -2.01 -6.01 16.78
N SER A 87 -3.19 -5.77 16.21
CA SER A 87 -4.33 -6.66 16.35
C SER A 87 -4.31 -7.81 15.34
N GLN A 88 -3.89 -7.56 14.10
CA GLN A 88 -4.00 -8.54 13.01
C GLN A 88 -2.66 -9.17 12.61
N TYR A 89 -1.54 -8.50 12.90
CA TYR A 89 -0.23 -8.86 12.36
C TYR A 89 0.83 -9.02 13.46
N SER A 90 0.41 -9.26 14.70
CA SER A 90 1.28 -9.57 15.84
C SER A 90 0.98 -10.98 16.37
N ASP A 91 1.97 -11.67 16.91
CA ASP A 91 1.81 -12.99 17.55
C ASP A 91 1.38 -12.92 19.02
N GLY A 92 1.10 -11.72 19.54
CA GLY A 92 0.79 -11.48 20.95
C GLY A 92 2.01 -11.46 21.87
N GLN A 93 3.21 -11.75 21.36
CA GLN A 93 4.50 -11.68 22.04
C GLN A 93 5.37 -10.55 21.47
N ASN A 94 4.72 -9.42 21.13
CA ASN A 94 5.36 -8.21 20.60
C ASN A 94 6.00 -8.36 19.21
N LYS A 95 5.95 -9.54 18.57
CA LYS A 95 6.57 -9.76 17.26
C LYS A 95 5.57 -9.54 16.14
N ILE A 96 5.95 -8.75 15.15
CA ILE A 96 5.19 -8.55 13.93
C ILE A 96 5.41 -9.76 13.02
N THR A 97 4.33 -10.46 12.70
CA THR A 97 4.36 -11.70 11.91
C THR A 97 4.41 -11.43 10.42
N LYS A 98 3.98 -10.23 9.97
CA LYS A 98 3.90 -9.89 8.56
C LYS A 98 4.89 -8.79 8.16
N LYS A 99 5.86 -9.17 7.33
CA LYS A 99 6.91 -8.29 6.82
C LYS A 99 6.36 -7.40 5.69
N MET A 100 6.14 -6.12 5.97
CA MET A 100 5.58 -5.18 5.00
C MET A 100 6.29 -3.84 4.99
N VAL A 101 6.15 -3.14 3.86
CA VAL A 101 6.14 -1.68 3.81
C VAL A 101 4.69 -1.23 4.02
N TRP A 102 4.37 -0.72 5.21
CA TRP A 102 3.00 -0.30 5.55
C TRP A 102 2.62 0.99 4.85
N LEU A 103 1.32 1.24 4.68
CA LEU A 103 0.78 2.45 4.05
C LEU A 103 -0.33 3.02 4.91
N SER A 104 -0.28 4.33 5.13
CA SER A 104 -1.40 5.11 5.67
C SER A 104 -1.74 6.26 4.73
N CYS A 105 -3.01 6.65 4.68
CA CYS A 105 -3.45 7.88 4.02
C CYS A 105 -4.32 8.71 4.95
N GLN A 106 -4.23 10.03 4.82
CA GLN A 106 -5.02 10.99 5.59
C GLN A 106 -5.13 12.32 4.84
N GLY A 107 -6.09 13.16 5.24
CA GLY A 107 -6.14 14.55 4.79
C GLY A 107 -4.94 15.35 5.32
N GLU A 108 -4.47 16.32 4.53
CA GLU A 108 -3.28 17.10 4.87
C GLU A 108 -3.49 18.12 5.98
N ASN A 109 -4.58 18.89 5.91
CA ASN A 109 -4.97 19.87 6.92
C ASN A 109 -6.24 19.44 7.67
N ALA A 110 -6.70 20.25 8.64
CA ALA A 110 -7.87 19.92 9.46
C ALA A 110 -9.15 19.73 8.61
N ALA A 111 -9.39 20.61 7.63
CA ALA A 111 -10.52 20.50 6.73
C ALA A 111 -10.44 19.26 5.85
N ASP A 112 -9.26 18.94 5.29
CA ASP A 112 -9.07 17.72 4.50
C ASP A 112 -9.34 16.46 5.32
N LYS A 113 -8.93 16.44 6.60
CA LYS A 113 -9.16 15.29 7.50
C LYS A 113 -10.64 15.07 7.80
N GLU A 114 -11.44 16.13 7.81
CA GLU A 114 -12.88 16.04 7.96
C GLU A 114 -13.55 15.59 6.65
N ASN A 115 -13.09 16.13 5.51
CA ASN A 115 -13.71 15.91 4.20
C ASN A 115 -13.29 14.60 3.51
N ILE A 116 -12.13 14.01 3.85
CA ILE A 116 -11.65 12.75 3.25
C ILE A 116 -12.60 11.57 3.52
N GLY A 117 -13.30 11.62 4.66
CA GLY A 117 -14.24 10.59 5.10
C GLY A 117 -13.60 9.20 5.30
N GLU A 118 -14.44 8.17 5.23
CA GLU A 118 -14.02 6.79 5.47
C GLU A 118 -13.29 6.21 4.24
N LEU A 119 -12.13 5.59 4.48
CA LEU A 119 -11.34 4.89 3.47
C LEU A 119 -11.15 3.41 3.82
N SER A 120 -10.83 2.61 2.81
CA SER A 120 -10.32 1.24 3.00
C SER A 120 -9.15 0.98 2.06
N ILE A 121 -8.11 0.32 2.56
CA ILE A 121 -6.93 -0.06 1.78
C ILE A 121 -6.94 -1.57 1.56
N THR A 122 -6.87 -2.00 0.31
CA THR A 122 -6.91 -3.42 -0.08
C THR A 122 -5.68 -3.79 -0.92
N PRO A 123 -5.23 -5.06 -0.84
CA PRO A 123 -5.74 -6.12 0.04
C PRO A 123 -5.33 -5.98 1.51
N TYR A 124 -4.25 -5.25 1.78
CA TYR A 124 -3.75 -4.93 3.12
C TYR A 124 -3.30 -3.47 3.12
N PRO A 125 -3.15 -2.81 4.30
CA PRO A 125 -2.64 -1.45 4.39
C PRO A 125 -1.11 -1.42 4.23
N GLY A 126 -0.60 -1.98 3.14
CA GLY A 126 0.83 -2.12 2.90
C GLY A 126 1.16 -3.07 1.76
N ILE A 127 2.45 -3.13 1.43
CA ILE A 127 3.02 -3.99 0.41
C ILE A 127 3.95 -5.01 1.08
N PRO A 128 3.74 -6.33 0.91
CA PRO A 128 4.62 -7.35 1.46
C PRO A 128 6.07 -7.19 0.98
N ALA A 129 7.03 -7.39 1.87
CA ALA A 129 8.45 -7.27 1.57
C ALA A 129 8.93 -8.27 0.51
N ALA A 130 8.24 -9.40 0.34
CA ALA A 130 8.54 -10.43 -0.66
C ALA A 130 8.48 -9.95 -2.12
N TYR A 131 7.83 -8.81 -2.40
CA TYR A 131 7.84 -8.18 -3.73
C TYR A 131 9.14 -7.43 -4.05
N PHE A 132 10.08 -7.38 -3.11
CA PHE A 132 11.39 -6.74 -3.23
C PHE A 132 12.51 -7.78 -3.08
N PRO A 133 13.71 -7.53 -3.65
CA PRO A 133 14.10 -6.34 -4.39
C PRO A 133 13.70 -6.37 -5.87
N PHE A 134 13.65 -5.18 -6.47
CA PHE A 134 13.58 -5.05 -7.93
C PHE A 134 14.99 -5.16 -8.53
N MET A 135 15.18 -6.12 -9.44
CA MET A 135 16.48 -6.46 -10.06
C MET A 135 16.47 -6.27 -11.58
N ARG A 136 15.54 -5.48 -12.13
CA ARG A 136 15.30 -5.34 -13.59
C ARG A 136 14.93 -6.65 -14.29
N GLN A 137 14.36 -7.59 -13.54
CA GLN A 137 13.93 -8.86 -14.08
C GLN A 137 12.72 -8.66 -15.01
N PRO A 138 12.75 -9.18 -16.27
CA PRO A 138 11.63 -9.12 -17.19
C PRO A 138 10.35 -9.71 -16.59
N GLY A 139 9.19 -9.13 -16.89
CA GLY A 139 7.91 -9.58 -16.33
C GLY A 139 7.62 -9.10 -14.90
N TYR A 140 8.55 -8.42 -14.22
CA TYR A 140 8.30 -7.85 -12.89
C TYR A 140 7.17 -6.82 -12.92
N THR A 141 6.15 -7.05 -12.08
CA THR A 141 5.06 -6.11 -11.88
C THR A 141 5.24 -5.43 -10.52
N SER A 142 5.21 -4.09 -10.50
CA SER A 142 5.31 -3.36 -9.23
C SER A 142 4.08 -3.65 -8.38
N PRO A 143 4.24 -4.07 -7.11
CA PRO A 143 3.12 -4.19 -6.19
C PRO A 143 2.41 -2.86 -6.03
N MET A 144 1.10 -2.93 -5.84
CA MET A 144 0.25 -1.78 -5.58
C MET A 144 -0.83 -2.15 -4.58
N VAL A 145 -1.38 -1.14 -3.92
CA VAL A 145 -2.58 -1.26 -3.09
C VAL A 145 -3.65 -0.33 -3.62
N ALA A 146 -4.91 -0.68 -3.44
CA ALA A 146 -6.03 0.17 -3.79
C ALA A 146 -6.56 0.88 -2.53
N ILE A 147 -6.70 2.20 -2.61
CA ILE A 147 -7.36 3.03 -1.62
C ILE A 147 -8.75 3.33 -2.15
N HIS A 148 -9.77 2.81 -1.49
CA HIS A 148 -11.16 3.07 -1.83
C HIS A 148 -11.73 4.12 -0.88
N PHE A 149 -12.14 5.26 -1.45
CA PHE A 149 -12.79 6.35 -0.74
C PHE A 149 -14.28 6.07 -0.65
N LYS A 150 -14.78 5.63 0.51
CA LYS A 150 -16.16 5.15 0.66
C LYS A 150 -17.17 6.28 0.80
N ARG A 151 -16.77 7.38 1.42
CA ARG A 151 -17.60 8.56 1.73
C ARG A 151 -16.79 9.87 1.71
N PRO A 152 -16.11 10.23 0.61
CA PRO A 152 -15.51 11.56 0.49
C PRO A 152 -16.60 12.62 0.41
N GLU A 153 -16.34 13.82 0.93
CA GLU A 153 -17.27 14.96 0.83
C GLU A 153 -17.34 15.45 -0.65
N PRO A 154 -18.53 15.53 -1.25
CA PRO A 154 -18.68 15.97 -2.63
C PRO A 154 -18.47 17.48 -2.79
N ALA A 155 -18.12 17.92 -4.00
CA ALA A 155 -17.90 19.31 -4.39
C ALA A 155 -16.84 20.07 -3.56
N VAL A 156 -15.95 19.33 -2.87
CA VAL A 156 -14.83 19.87 -2.10
C VAL A 156 -13.52 19.28 -2.62
N LEU A 157 -12.51 20.14 -2.83
CA LEU A 157 -11.16 19.70 -3.16
C LEU A 157 -10.45 19.24 -1.88
N ILE A 158 -10.08 17.96 -1.82
CA ILE A 158 -9.47 17.32 -0.64
C ILE A 158 -8.00 17.02 -0.95
N ASN A 159 -7.09 17.58 -0.14
CA ASN A 159 -5.65 17.30 -0.24
C ASN A 159 -5.32 16.08 0.61
N ILE A 160 -4.71 15.07 -0.02
CA ILE A 160 -4.45 13.77 0.60
C ILE A 160 -2.97 13.48 0.60
N GLU A 161 -2.43 13.12 1.77
CA GLU A 161 -1.07 12.63 1.95
C GLU A 161 -1.11 11.15 2.32
N CYS A 162 -0.49 10.31 1.48
CA CYS A 162 -0.22 8.91 1.81
C CYS A 162 1.26 8.74 2.15
N LYS A 163 1.54 8.01 3.24
CA LYS A 163 2.89 7.73 3.73
C LYS A 163 3.17 6.23 3.74
N ALA A 164 4.32 5.85 3.22
CA ALA A 164 4.88 4.52 3.36
C ALA A 164 5.70 4.44 4.66
N TRP A 165 5.56 3.34 5.40
CA TRP A 165 6.24 3.11 6.66
C TRP A 165 7.06 1.83 6.60
N PHE A 166 8.34 1.98 6.87
CA PHE A 166 9.31 0.90 7.01
C PHE A 166 10.39 1.40 7.97
N LYS A 167 11.17 0.49 8.57
CA LYS A 167 12.12 0.83 9.63
C LYS A 167 13.16 1.85 9.13
N GLY A 168 13.27 2.99 9.80
CA GLY A 168 14.20 4.05 9.43
C GLY A 168 13.79 4.92 8.24
N VAL A 169 12.53 4.84 7.77
CA VAL A 169 12.01 5.82 6.82
C VAL A 169 12.05 7.23 7.43
N VAL A 170 12.48 8.21 6.64
CA VAL A 170 12.41 9.63 7.01
C VAL A 170 11.54 10.33 5.99
N HIS A 171 10.34 10.74 6.42
CA HIS A 171 9.43 11.47 5.53
C HIS A 171 9.93 12.89 5.32
N ASN A 172 10.13 13.26 4.06
CA ASN A 172 10.46 14.61 3.67
C ASN A 172 9.43 15.11 2.68
N ARG A 173 8.60 16.08 3.13
CA ARG A 173 7.52 16.66 2.30
C ARG A 173 8.04 17.41 1.08
N ARG A 174 9.19 18.09 1.20
CA ARG A 174 9.79 18.85 0.09
C ARG A 174 10.22 17.92 -1.03
N ASP A 175 10.88 16.82 -0.67
CA ASP A 175 11.45 15.86 -1.62
C ASP A 175 10.50 14.68 -1.91
N ARG A 176 9.31 14.67 -1.30
CA ARG A 176 8.30 13.59 -1.35
C ARG A 176 8.91 12.22 -1.04
N VAL A 177 9.83 12.18 -0.09
CA VAL A 177 10.49 10.93 0.33
C VAL A 177 9.55 10.18 1.26
N GLY A 178 9.24 8.93 0.89
CA GLY A 178 8.35 8.06 1.66
C GLY A 178 6.89 8.50 1.67
N SER A 179 6.51 9.51 0.89
CA SER A 179 5.13 10.00 0.83
C SER A 179 4.71 10.38 -0.59
N VAL A 180 3.41 10.44 -0.81
CA VAL A 180 2.81 10.97 -2.03
C VAL A 180 1.64 11.87 -1.65
N HIS A 181 1.54 12.98 -2.36
CA HIS A 181 0.43 13.92 -2.29
C HIS A 181 -0.39 13.82 -3.57
N PHE A 182 -1.71 13.87 -3.44
CA PHE A 182 -2.63 14.06 -4.55
C PHE A 182 -3.91 14.75 -4.07
N GLU A 183 -4.63 15.33 -5.02
CA GLU A 183 -5.90 16.03 -4.78
C GLU A 183 -7.06 15.17 -5.27
N LEU A 184 -8.15 15.14 -4.51
CA LEU A 184 -9.38 14.46 -4.84
C LEU A 184 -10.53 15.46 -4.87
N LEU A 185 -11.26 15.51 -5.98
CA LEU A 185 -12.53 16.21 -6.12
C LEU A 185 -13.55 15.22 -6.68
N VAL A 186 -14.70 15.11 -6.01
CA VAL A 186 -15.83 14.28 -6.45
C VAL A 186 -17.00 15.22 -6.72
N ASP A 187 -17.45 15.27 -7.97
CA ASP A 187 -18.57 16.10 -8.43
C ASP A 187 -19.93 15.40 -8.27
#